data_AF-A0A959DKF8-F1
#
_entry.id   AF-A0A959DKF8-F1
#
_cell.length_a   1.000
_cell.length_b   1.000
_cell.length_c   1.000
_cell.angle_alpha   90.00
_cell.angle_beta   90.00
_cell.angle_gamma   90.00
#
_symmetry.space_group_name_H-M   'P 1'
#
loop_
_entity.id
_entity.type
_entity.pdbx_description
1 polymer ?
#
loop_
_entity_poly.entity_id
_entity_poly.type
_entity_poly.pdbx_seq_one_letter_code
_entity_poly.pdbx_strand_id
1 'polypeptide(L)'
;MVWINSFTLPKDFSAELVGFYQTKTLFGASIFLPFYGVNVGIQKKLGANGGTLRFGVDDVLNSVMWRIQNNLPEHNLVSYIEADFSQRTFKLSYSRNFGNNSLKGARQRATGSEEERRRVN
;
A
#
# COMPACT_ATOMS: atom_id res chain seq x y z
N MET A 1 4.01 -10.01 11.98
CA MET A 1 3.10 -10.67 11.02
C MET A 1 2.27 -9.61 10.32
N VAL A 2 2.06 -9.74 9.01
CA VAL A 2 1.23 -8.85 8.20
C VAL A 2 0.24 -9.70 7.43
N TRP A 3 -1.01 -9.26 7.31
CA TRP A 3 -2.05 -9.88 6.49
C TRP A 3 -2.72 -8.83 5.61
N ILE A 4 -3.12 -9.26 4.42
CA ILE A 4 -3.80 -8.41 3.43
C ILE A 4 -4.98 -9.21 2.91
N ASN A 5 -6.17 -8.63 2.97
CA ASN A 5 -7.38 -9.16 2.35
C ASN A 5 -7.90 -8.16 1.33
N SER A 6 -8.04 -8.60 0.09
CA SER A 6 -8.60 -7.81 -1.01
C SER A 6 -9.94 -8.37 -1.44
N PHE A 7 -10.94 -7.51 -1.59
CA PHE A 7 -12.29 -7.86 -1.98
C PHE A 7 -12.64 -7.14 -3.28
N THR A 8 -13.16 -7.89 -4.26
CA THR A 8 -13.76 -7.29 -5.46
C THR A 8 -15.27 -7.21 -5.23
N LEU A 9 -15.83 -6.02 -5.42
CA LEU A 9 -17.24 -5.72 -5.18
C LEU A 9 -17.93 -5.39 -6.51
N PRO A 10 -19.26 -5.58 -6.62
CA PRO A 10 -20.01 -5.18 -7.81
C PRO A 10 -19.86 -3.69 -8.14
N LYS A 11 -20.12 -3.31 -9.40
CA LYS A 11 -20.07 -1.91 -9.88
C LYS A 11 -18.68 -1.29 -9.78
N ASP A 12 -17.64 -2.08 -10.11
CA ASP A 12 -16.25 -1.65 -10.20
C ASP A 12 -15.64 -1.12 -8.89
N PHE A 13 -16.15 -1.61 -7.77
CA PHE A 13 -15.58 -1.34 -6.46
C PHE A 13 -14.58 -2.43 -6.07
N SER A 14 -13.56 -2.03 -5.32
CA SER A 14 -12.63 -2.94 -4.66
C SER A 14 -12.33 -2.40 -3.28
N ALA A 15 -12.23 -3.28 -2.29
CA ALA A 15 -11.87 -2.91 -0.92
C ALA A 15 -10.67 -3.72 -0.46
N GLU A 16 -9.87 -3.15 0.43
CA GLU A 16 -8.72 -3.80 1.03
C GLU A 16 -8.73 -3.59 2.55
N LEU A 17 -8.39 -4.65 3.27
CA LEU A 17 -8.13 -4.66 4.70
C LEU A 17 -6.71 -5.16 4.90
N VAL A 18 -5.86 -4.30 5.45
CA VAL A 18 -4.49 -4.64 5.81
C VAL A 18 -4.38 -4.58 7.31
N GLY A 19 -3.79 -5.60 7.91
CA GLY A 19 -3.45 -5.53 9.32
C GLY A 19 -2.08 -6.12 9.58
N PHE A 20 -1.47 -5.65 10.66
CA PHE A 20 -0.18 -6.12 11.09
C PHE A 20 -0.14 -6.21 12.60
N TYR A 21 0.68 -7.13 13.07
CA TYR A 21 0.98 -7.32 14.48
C TYR A 21 2.47 -7.56 14.63
N GLN A 22 3.12 -6.75 15.44
CA GLN A 22 4.52 -6.92 15.79
C GLN A 22 4.60 -7.44 17.23
N THR A 23 5.25 -8.59 17.40
CA THR A 23 5.50 -9.17 18.71
C THR A 23 6.56 -8.36 19.46
N LYS A 24 6.64 -8.60 20.77
CA LYS A 24 7.76 -8.12 21.60
C LYS A 24 9.08 -8.46 20.92
N THR A 25 9.95 -7.47 20.77
CA THR A 25 11.22 -7.61 20.05
C THR A 25 12.35 -7.01 20.87
N LEU A 26 13.48 -7.72 20.96
CA LEU A 26 14.68 -7.21 21.61
C LEU A 26 15.38 -6.22 20.68
N PHE A 27 15.80 -5.08 21.22
CA PHE A 27 16.54 -4.05 20.51
C PHE A 27 17.74 -3.62 21.34
N GLY A 28 18.87 -4.32 21.15
CA GLY A 28 20.03 -4.20 22.03
C GLY A 28 19.65 -4.58 23.46
N ALA A 29 19.83 -3.64 24.38
CA ALA A 29 19.48 -3.78 25.79
C ALA A 29 18.02 -3.36 26.12
N SER A 30 17.32 -2.81 25.12
CA SER A 30 15.93 -2.35 25.22
C SER A 30 14.97 -3.39 24.68
N ILE A 31 13.69 -3.30 25.07
CA ILE A 31 12.63 -4.14 24.54
C ILE A 31 11.55 -3.27 23.91
N PHE A 32 11.30 -3.49 22.62
CA PHE A 32 10.08 -3.01 21.97
C PHE A 32 8.89 -3.85 22.43
N LEU A 33 7.88 -3.18 22.97
CA LEU A 33 6.61 -3.78 23.32
C LEU A 33 5.80 -4.08 22.06
N PRO A 34 4.91 -5.09 22.11
CA PRO A 34 4.07 -5.42 20.98
C PRO A 34 3.13 -4.26 20.64
N PHE A 35 2.90 -4.09 19.33
CA PHE A 35 1.93 -3.15 18.78
C PHE A 35 1.33 -3.71 17.49
N TYR A 36 0.22 -3.13 17.07
CA TYR A 36 -0.53 -3.59 15.92
C TYR A 36 -1.20 -2.41 15.24
N GLY A 37 -1.62 -2.63 14.00
CA GLY A 37 -2.35 -1.63 13.24
C GLY A 37 -3.26 -2.27 12.23
N VAL A 38 -4.31 -1.53 11.88
CA VAL A 38 -5.30 -1.91 10.89
C VAL A 38 -5.53 -0.73 9.97
N ASN A 39 -5.38 -0.98 8.67
CA ASN A 39 -5.63 -0.02 7.60
C ASN A 39 -6.73 -0.56 6.70
N VAL A 40 -7.59 0.34 6.22
CA VAL A 40 -8.68 -0.01 5.29
C VAL A 40 -8.65 0.90 4.07
N GLY A 41 -9.06 0.36 2.93
CA GLY A 41 -9.15 1.09 1.68
C GLY A 41 -10.38 0.68 0.89
N ILE A 42 -10.97 1.63 0.18
CA ILE A 42 -11.97 1.39 -0.86
C ILE A 42 -11.60 2.17 -2.11
N GLN A 43 -11.79 1.54 -3.25
CA GLN A 43 -11.49 2.08 -4.56
C GLN A 43 -12.70 1.87 -5.47
N LYS A 44 -12.95 2.85 -6.33
CA LYS A 44 -13.93 2.78 -7.42
C LYS A 44 -13.25 3.12 -8.75
N LYS A 45 -13.37 2.25 -9.76
CA LYS A 45 -13.02 2.62 -11.14
C LYS A 45 -14.20 3.34 -11.79
N LEU A 46 -13.96 4.45 -12.47
CA LEU A 46 -14.99 5.32 -13.03
C LEU A 46 -15.23 5.04 -14.53
N GLY A 47 -15.21 3.77 -14.94
CA GLY A 47 -15.36 3.35 -16.34
C GLY A 47 -14.14 3.68 -17.22
N ALA A 48 -14.26 3.43 -18.53
CA ALA A 48 -13.14 3.38 -19.48
C ALA A 48 -12.23 4.62 -19.48
N ASN A 49 -12.79 5.81 -19.23
CA ASN A 49 -12.05 7.07 -19.27
C ASN A 49 -12.17 7.91 -18.00
N GLY A 50 -12.91 7.47 -16.98
CA GLY A 50 -13.18 8.27 -15.79
C GLY A 50 -12.08 8.23 -14.72
N GLY A 51 -11.13 7.30 -14.84
CA GLY A 51 -10.04 7.13 -13.88
C GLY A 51 -10.44 6.28 -12.67
N THR A 52 -9.81 6.53 -11.53
CA THR A 52 -9.96 5.75 -10.29
C THR A 52 -10.00 6.68 -9.10
N LEU A 53 -11.03 6.54 -8.27
CA LEU A 53 -11.16 7.22 -6.98
C LEU A 53 -10.82 6.24 -5.87
N ARG A 54 -9.98 6.63 -4.91
CA ARG A 54 -9.62 5.82 -3.75
C ARG A 54 -9.79 6.62 -2.48
N PHE A 55 -10.38 5.99 -1.49
CA PHE A 55 -10.41 6.46 -0.13
C PHE A 55 -9.79 5.42 0.78
N GLY A 56 -8.96 5.83 1.73
CA GLY A 56 -8.35 4.92 2.69
C GLY A 56 -8.16 5.58 4.04
N VAL A 57 -8.11 4.75 5.07
CA VAL A 57 -7.84 5.14 6.44
C VAL A 57 -6.70 4.30 6.95
N ASP A 58 -5.59 4.95 7.31
CA ASP A 58 -4.48 4.31 8.00
C ASP A 58 -4.69 4.44 9.51
N ASP A 59 -4.25 3.43 10.25
CA ASP A 59 -4.39 3.30 11.69
C ASP A 59 -5.81 3.57 12.20
N VAL A 60 -6.76 2.77 11.69
CA VAL A 60 -8.19 2.85 12.03
C VAL A 60 -8.44 2.73 13.53
N LEU A 61 -7.55 2.08 14.27
CA LEU A 61 -7.69 1.85 15.71
C LEU A 61 -6.89 2.85 16.56
N ASN A 62 -6.06 3.71 15.95
CA ASN A 62 -5.12 4.58 16.64
C ASN A 62 -4.22 3.80 17.61
N SER A 63 -3.67 2.68 17.14
CA SER A 63 -2.97 1.69 17.96
C SER A 63 -1.48 1.55 17.60
N VAL A 64 -1.00 2.28 16.58
CA VAL A 64 0.38 2.20 16.10
C VAL A 64 1.28 3.08 16.96
N MET A 65 1.57 2.59 18.16
CA MET A 65 2.39 3.30 19.15
C MET A 65 3.67 2.51 19.42
N TRP A 66 4.81 3.20 19.31
CA TRP A 66 6.11 2.62 19.62
C TRP A 66 6.35 2.77 21.10
N ARG A 67 6.45 1.64 21.78
CA ARG A 67 6.71 1.60 23.22
C ARG A 67 7.97 0.80 23.48
N ILE A 68 8.93 1.40 24.17
CA ILE A 68 10.23 0.82 24.47
C ILE A 68 10.41 0.81 25.97
N GLN A 69 10.75 -0.35 26.51
CA GLN A 69 11.08 -0.52 27.92
C GLN A 69 12.54 -0.93 28.07
N ASN A 70 13.23 -0.27 29.00
CA ASN A 70 14.56 -0.64 29.46
C ASN A 70 14.47 -1.07 30.92
N ASN A 71 15.08 -2.21 31.23
CA ASN A 71 15.30 -2.64 32.61
C ASN A 71 16.70 -3.23 32.70
N LEU A 72 17.66 -2.39 33.09
CA LEU A 72 19.08 -2.70 33.20
C LEU A 72 19.53 -2.40 34.64
N PRO A 73 19.26 -3.31 35.59
CA PRO A 73 19.59 -3.12 37.00
C PRO A 73 21.09 -2.92 37.23
N GLU A 74 21.93 -3.60 36.46
CA GLU A 74 23.41 -3.50 36.51
C GLU A 74 23.93 -2.08 36.25
N HIS A 75 23.14 -1.27 35.54
CA HIS A 75 23.45 0.12 35.22
C HIS A 75 22.52 1.11 35.92
N ASN A 76 21.71 0.64 36.88
CA ASN A 76 20.67 1.41 37.57
C ASN A 76 19.73 2.17 36.60
N LEU A 77 19.42 1.55 35.45
CA LEU A 77 18.64 2.17 34.39
C LEU A 77 17.31 1.46 34.19
N VAL A 78 16.23 2.14 34.57
CA VAL A 78 14.86 1.76 34.24
C VAL A 78 14.24 2.92 33.48
N SER A 79 13.77 2.68 32.27
CA SER A 79 13.08 3.72 31.48
C SER A 79 11.98 3.14 30.62
N TYR A 80 11.00 4.00 30.32
CA TYR A 80 9.89 3.72 29.43
C TYR A 80 9.75 4.89 28.46
N ILE A 81 9.74 4.60 27.18
CA ILE A 81 9.62 5.58 26.10
C ILE A 81 8.38 5.23 25.29
N GLU A 82 7.57 6.23 25.00
CA GLU A 82 6.43 6.14 24.12
C GLU A 82 6.59 7.16 22.99
N ALA A 83 6.46 6.69 21.76
CA ALA A 83 6.54 7.52 20.57
C ALA A 83 5.40 7.15 19.63
N ASP A 84 4.67 8.17 19.21
CA ASP A 84 3.58 8.04 18.26
C ASP A 84 3.97 8.79 16.98
N PHE A 85 4.30 8.02 15.95
CA PHE A 85 4.80 8.56 14.67
C PHE A 85 3.69 8.80 13.66
N SER A 86 2.48 8.28 13.89
CA SER A 86 1.36 8.45 12.98
C SER A 86 0.04 8.28 13.71
N GLN A 87 -0.81 9.30 13.62
CA GLN A 87 -2.21 9.21 14.03
C GLN A 87 -3.07 8.59 12.92
N ARG A 88 -4.32 8.29 13.27
CA ARG A 88 -5.36 7.94 12.29
C ARG A 88 -5.42 8.94 11.14
N THR A 89 -5.09 8.46 9.94
CA THR A 89 -4.90 9.32 8.76
C THR A 89 -5.88 8.95 7.65
N PHE A 90 -6.62 9.94 7.15
CA PHE A 90 -7.58 9.79 6.06
C PHE A 90 -6.95 10.23 4.74
N LYS A 91 -7.05 9.39 3.71
CA LYS A 91 -6.48 9.63 2.38
C LYS A 91 -7.56 9.54 1.32
N LEU A 92 -7.72 10.61 0.53
CA LEU A 92 -8.56 10.61 -0.66
C LEU A 92 -7.68 10.91 -1.87
N SER A 93 -7.73 10.06 -2.89
CA SER A 93 -6.96 10.24 -4.12
C SER A 93 -7.80 9.95 -5.36
N TYR A 94 -7.56 10.74 -6.39
CA TYR A 94 -8.09 10.54 -7.72
C TYR A 94 -6.95 10.39 -8.71
N SER A 95 -7.01 9.37 -9.57
CA SER A 95 -5.99 9.09 -10.57
C SER A 95 -6.64 8.84 -11.93
N ARG A 96 -6.17 9.52 -12.97
CA ARG A 96 -6.62 9.32 -14.35
C ARG A 96 -5.42 9.30 -15.30
N ASN A 97 -5.37 8.28 -16.13
CA ASN A 97 -4.38 8.20 -17.20
C ASN A 97 -4.92 8.95 -18.43
N PHE A 98 -4.12 9.85 -19.00
CA PHE A 98 -4.44 10.58 -20.23
C PHE A 98 -3.63 9.99 -21.39
N GLY A 99 -4.25 9.85 -22.56
CA GLY A 99 -3.59 9.33 -23.76
C GLY A 99 -4.56 8.63 -24.71
N ASN A 100 -4.22 8.60 -26.01
CA ASN A 100 -5.05 7.98 -27.04
C ASN A 100 -4.85 6.45 -27.05
N ASN A 101 -5.81 5.70 -26.52
CA ASN A 101 -5.79 4.23 -26.56
C ASN A 101 -5.79 3.68 -28.01
N SER A 102 -6.21 4.48 -28.99
CA SER A 102 -6.24 4.12 -30.42
C SER A 102 -4.85 4.09 -31.07
N LEU A 103 -3.88 4.87 -30.56
CA LEU A 103 -2.53 4.93 -31.13
C LEU A 103 -1.64 3.74 -30.75
N LYS A 104 -2.01 2.97 -29.70
CA LYS A 104 -1.25 1.77 -29.30
C LYS A 104 -1.43 0.61 -30.29
N GLY A 105 -2.59 0.47 -30.92
CA GLY A 105 -2.83 -0.51 -31.99
C GLY A 105 -2.21 -0.10 -33.34
N ALA A 106 -2.11 1.21 -33.61
CA ALA A 106 -1.57 1.76 -34.86
C ALA A 106 -0.03 1.68 -34.98
N ARG A 107 0.68 1.11 -34.00
CA ARG A 107 2.14 0.98 -33.99
C ARG A 107 2.66 -0.36 -34.54
N GLN A 108 1.82 -1.18 -35.18
CA GLN A 108 2.29 -2.17 -36.14
C GLN A 108 2.64 -1.45 -37.45
N ARG A 109 3.76 -0.73 -37.47
CA ARG A 109 4.37 -0.36 -38.75
C ARG A 109 4.95 -1.63 -39.33
N ALA A 110 4.32 -2.15 -40.38
CA ALA A 110 5.01 -2.99 -41.35
C ALA A 110 6.22 -2.19 -41.82
N THR A 111 7.41 -2.55 -41.35
CA THR A 111 8.65 -1.99 -41.88
C THR A 111 8.71 -2.44 -43.34
N GLY A 112 8.99 -1.55 -44.30
CA GLY A 112 9.03 -1.87 -45.73
C GLY A 112 9.96 -3.06 -46.08
N SER A 113 10.86 -3.44 -45.17
CA SER A 113 11.67 -4.66 -45.26
C SER A 113 10.86 -5.98 -45.21
N GLU A 114 9.66 -6.01 -44.63
CA GLU A 114 8.81 -7.22 -44.61
C GLU A 114 8.12 -7.46 -45.96
N GLU A 115 7.78 -6.40 -46.69
CA GLU A 115 7.23 -6.50 -48.06
C GLU A 115 8.29 -7.04 -49.04
N GLU A 116 9.54 -6.59 -48.91
CA GLU A 116 10.64 -7.06 -49.75
C GLU A 116 10.94 -8.55 -49.51
N ARG A 117 10.92 -8.99 -48.25
CA ARG A 117 11.18 -10.40 -47.86
C ARG A 117 10.14 -11.38 -48.41
N ARG A 118 8.94 -10.90 -48.74
CA ARG A 118 7.83 -11.70 -49.28
C ARG A 118 7.87 -11.84 -50.81
N ARG A 119 8.71 -11.06 -51.50
CA ARG A 119 8.94 -11.17 -52.96
C ARG A 119 10.03 -12.16 -53.35
N VAL A 120 10.82 -12.65 -52.37
CA VAL A 120 12.00 -13.51 -52.61
C VAL A 120 11.72 -15.00 -52.32
N ASN A 121 10.49 -15.37 -51.97
CA ASN A 121 10.07 -16.77 -51.75
C ASN A 121 9.06 -17.24 -52.79
#